data_AF-A0A1S2HKP0-F1
#
_entry.id   AF-A0A1S2HKP0-F1
#
_cell.length_a   1.000
_cell.length_b   1.000
_cell.length_c   1.000
_cell.angle_alpha   90.00
_cell.angle_beta   90.00
_cell.angle_gamma   90.00
#
_symmetry.space_group_name_H-M   'P 1'
#
loop_
_entity.id
_entity.type
_entity.pdbx_description
1 polymer ?
#
loop_
_entity_poly.entity_id
_entity_poly.type
_entity_poly.pdbx_seq_one_letter_code
_entity_poly.pdbx_strand_id
1 'polypeptide(L)'
;MSPARRLATLRWVIVGVWAALLTARIIVVALSPDADLTYFGVAEVAAIGLGVAVIVVAVIRGHSSRRRREDEALALAIRRIDPTVWLVPAVPTAELCASIATVRPEVLLGQRVTWAFGATEASLWELEDRRATRLLVVRWSRMVHVGLEDVHGDGRSWAVAMHYVRPDDSAAVATFFVRAAPGSRRMLGRGPRLERLVADLARERIVA
;
A
#
# COMPACT_ATOMS: atom_id res chain seq x y z
N MET A 1 15.74 -20.30 -0.64
CA MET A 1 16.75 -19.21 -0.82
C MET A 1 16.26 -17.94 -0.13
N SER A 2 17.10 -17.27 0.65
CA SER A 2 16.71 -16.02 1.34
C SER A 2 16.56 -14.85 0.35
N PRO A 3 15.71 -13.84 0.65
CA PRO A 3 15.52 -12.67 -0.22
C PRO A 3 16.81 -11.88 -0.44
N ALA A 4 17.72 -11.86 0.55
CA ALA A 4 19.05 -11.27 0.42
C ALA A 4 19.91 -11.99 -0.62
N ARG A 5 19.87 -13.33 -0.66
CA ARG A 5 20.57 -14.13 -1.68
C ARG A 5 20.01 -13.88 -3.07
N ARG A 6 18.68 -13.79 -3.23
CA ARG A 6 18.05 -13.47 -4.54
C ARG A 6 18.50 -12.12 -5.09
N LEU A 7 18.61 -11.10 -4.24
CA LEU A 7 19.03 -9.75 -4.66
C LEU A 7 20.52 -9.69 -5.00
N ALA A 8 21.36 -10.40 -4.24
CA ALA A 8 22.77 -10.57 -4.55
C ALA A 8 22.98 -11.32 -5.88
N THR A 9 22.26 -12.41 -6.11
CA THR A 9 22.30 -13.16 -7.38
C THR A 9 21.87 -12.29 -8.55
N LEU A 10 20.78 -11.53 -8.42
CA LEU A 10 20.32 -10.62 -9.48
C LEU A 10 21.38 -9.55 -9.81
N ARG A 11 22.00 -8.95 -8.79
CA ARG A 11 23.08 -7.98 -8.97
C ARG A 11 24.26 -8.57 -9.73
N TRP A 12 24.72 -9.75 -9.34
CA TRP A 12 25.84 -10.42 -10.01
C TRP A 12 25.52 -10.87 -11.43
N VAL A 13 24.26 -11.28 -11.70
CA VAL A 13 23.80 -11.57 -13.06
C VAL A 13 23.83 -10.32 -13.93
N ILE A 14 23.35 -9.17 -13.43
CA ILE A 14 23.40 -7.89 -14.16
C ILE A 14 24.84 -7.49 -14.45
N VAL A 15 25.73 -7.57 -13.44
CA VAL A 15 27.16 -7.28 -13.61
C VAL A 15 27.81 -8.22 -14.63
N GLY A 16 27.50 -9.52 -14.59
CA GLY A 16 28.03 -10.51 -15.53
C GLY A 16 27.58 -10.25 -16.97
N VAL A 17 26.31 -9.91 -17.18
CA VAL A 17 25.78 -9.53 -18.51
C VAL A 17 26.48 -8.28 -19.04
N TRP A 18 26.64 -7.25 -18.21
CA TRP A 18 27.37 -6.03 -18.58
C TRP A 18 28.84 -6.30 -18.93
N ALA A 19 29.52 -7.12 -18.13
CA ALA A 19 30.91 -7.49 -18.37
C ALA A 19 31.07 -8.27 -19.69
N ALA A 20 30.15 -9.19 -20.00
CA ALA A 20 30.16 -9.95 -21.24
C ALA A 20 29.96 -9.05 -22.47
N LEU A 21 29.00 -8.11 -22.42
CA LEU A 21 28.74 -7.15 -23.50
C LEU A 21 29.92 -6.21 -23.73
N LEU A 22 30.54 -5.70 -22.66
CA LEU A 22 31.72 -4.86 -22.75
C LEU A 22 32.92 -5.62 -23.33
N THR A 23 33.11 -6.88 -22.92
CA THR A 23 34.19 -7.72 -23.43
C THR A 23 34.00 -8.01 -24.92
N ALA A 24 32.78 -8.34 -25.33
CA ALA A 24 32.44 -8.53 -26.74
C ALA A 24 32.71 -7.26 -27.58
N ARG A 25 32.41 -6.07 -27.03
CA ARG A 25 32.71 -4.78 -27.68
C ARG A 25 34.21 -4.58 -27.90
N ILE A 26 35.01 -4.81 -26.86
CA ILE A 26 36.47 -4.68 -26.93
C ILE A 26 37.03 -5.62 -28.00
N ILE A 27 36.55 -6.86 -28.05
CA ILE A 27 36.99 -7.86 -29.02
C ILE A 27 36.63 -7.45 -30.46
N VAL A 28 35.39 -7.04 -30.72
CA VAL A 28 34.93 -6.65 -32.07
C VAL A 28 35.70 -5.43 -32.58
N VAL A 29 35.88 -4.40 -31.74
CA VAL A 29 36.61 -3.18 -32.11
C VAL A 29 38.10 -3.47 -32.35
N ALA A 30 38.70 -4.38 -31.57
CA ALA A 30 40.12 -4.72 -31.70
C ALA A 30 40.42 -5.61 -32.92
N LEU A 31 39.49 -6.51 -33.31
CA LEU A 31 39.72 -7.50 -34.36
C LEU A 31 39.18 -7.10 -35.73
N SER A 32 38.27 -6.14 -35.83
CA SER A 32 37.60 -5.80 -37.09
C SER A 32 37.27 -4.30 -37.19
N PRO A 33 38.28 -3.44 -37.41
CA PRO A 33 38.09 -1.98 -37.43
C PRO A 33 37.16 -1.49 -38.55
N ASP A 34 36.99 -2.27 -39.63
CA ASP A 34 36.12 -1.95 -40.77
C ASP A 34 34.71 -2.58 -40.67
N ALA A 35 34.37 -3.23 -39.55
CA ALA A 35 33.08 -3.88 -39.39
C ALA A 35 31.92 -2.87 -39.32
N ASP A 36 30.80 -3.17 -39.97
CA ASP A 36 29.59 -2.37 -39.91
C ASP A 36 28.98 -2.40 -38.48
N LEU A 37 29.33 -1.38 -37.69
CA LEU A 37 29.01 -1.25 -36.26
C LEU A 37 27.51 -1.11 -35.98
N THR A 38 26.68 -0.99 -37.01
CA THR A 38 25.24 -0.76 -36.89
C THR A 38 24.54 -1.89 -36.12
N TYR A 39 24.86 -3.16 -36.43
CA TYR A 39 24.30 -4.32 -35.72
C TYR A 39 24.79 -4.40 -34.26
N PHE A 40 26.04 -4.00 -34.01
CA PHE A 40 26.60 -3.95 -32.66
C PHE A 40 25.92 -2.87 -31.82
N GLY A 41 25.70 -1.69 -32.39
CA GLY A 41 24.95 -0.59 -31.76
C GLY A 41 23.52 -0.98 -31.41
N VAL A 42 22.82 -1.70 -32.29
CA VAL A 42 21.47 -2.22 -32.00
C VAL A 42 21.48 -3.23 -30.85
N ALA A 43 22.45 -4.14 -30.82
CA ALA A 43 22.59 -5.11 -29.73
C ALA A 43 22.90 -4.42 -28.38
N GLU A 44 23.73 -3.39 -28.39
CA GLU A 44 24.08 -2.60 -27.21
C GLU A 44 22.86 -1.82 -26.68
N VAL A 45 22.11 -1.16 -27.56
CA VAL A 45 20.86 -0.47 -27.19
C VAL A 45 19.84 -1.46 -26.61
N ALA A 46 19.66 -2.62 -27.24
CA ALA A 46 18.75 -3.66 -26.74
C ALA A 46 19.17 -4.17 -25.35
N ALA A 47 20.48 -4.37 -25.12
CA ALA A 47 20.99 -4.82 -23.84
C ALA A 47 20.87 -3.76 -22.73
N ILE A 48 21.16 -2.50 -23.05
CA ILE A 48 20.93 -1.37 -22.13
C ILE A 48 19.45 -1.29 -21.78
N GLY A 49 18.57 -1.36 -22.79
CA GLY A 49 17.12 -1.35 -22.60
C GLY A 49 16.64 -2.47 -21.68
N LEU A 50 17.16 -3.69 -21.86
CA LEU A 50 16.86 -4.83 -20.99
C LEU A 50 17.37 -4.60 -19.56
N GLY A 51 18.60 -4.10 -19.40
CA GLY A 51 19.18 -3.79 -18.09
C GLY A 51 18.37 -2.74 -17.33
N VAL A 52 17.98 -1.65 -18.00
CA VAL A 52 17.11 -0.61 -17.45
C VAL A 52 15.75 -1.19 -17.06
N ALA A 53 15.12 -2.00 -17.93
CA ALA A 53 13.84 -2.63 -17.64
C ALA A 53 13.91 -3.53 -16.38
N VAL A 54 14.99 -4.32 -16.22
CA VAL A 54 15.21 -5.14 -15.02
C VAL A 54 15.34 -4.29 -13.76
N ILE A 55 16.10 -3.19 -13.81
CA ILE A 55 16.25 -2.27 -12.67
C ILE A 55 14.91 -1.65 -12.32
N VAL A 56 14.16 -1.15 -13.31
CA VAL A 56 12.82 -0.56 -13.09
C VAL A 56 11.88 -1.57 -12.44
N VAL A 57 11.82 -2.81 -12.95
CA VAL A 57 11.01 -3.88 -12.37
C VAL A 57 11.45 -4.21 -10.94
N ALA A 58 12.76 -4.25 -10.67
CA ALA A 58 13.30 -4.51 -9.34
C ALA A 58 12.96 -3.38 -8.34
N VAL A 59 13.06 -2.12 -8.77
CA VAL A 59 12.70 -0.94 -7.97
C VAL A 59 11.20 -0.97 -7.64
N ILE A 60 10.34 -1.23 -8.64
CA ILE A 60 8.89 -1.33 -8.45
C ILE A 60 8.55 -2.46 -7.45
N ARG A 61 9.17 -3.63 -7.61
CA ARG A 61 9.00 -4.76 -6.68
C ARG A 61 9.54 -4.47 -5.29
N GLY A 62 10.67 -3.78 -5.17
CA GLY A 62 11.25 -3.38 -3.89
C GLY A 62 10.32 -2.44 -3.13
N HIS A 63 9.75 -1.44 -3.82
CA HIS A 63 8.80 -0.51 -3.23
C HIS A 63 7.52 -1.20 -2.77
N SER A 64 6.96 -2.12 -3.55
CA SER A 64 5.75 -2.85 -3.14
C SER A 64 6.01 -3.78 -1.95
N SER A 65 7.16 -4.47 -1.93
CA SER A 65 7.54 -5.32 -0.80
C SER A 65 7.78 -4.53 0.48
N ARG A 66 8.45 -3.37 0.40
CA ARG A 66 8.66 -2.50 1.56
C ARG A 66 7.33 -2.05 2.16
N ARG A 67 6.37 -1.63 1.32
CA ARG A 67 5.03 -1.23 1.78
C ARG A 67 4.25 -2.36 2.44
N ARG A 68 4.34 -3.58 1.89
CA ARG A 68 3.73 -4.75 2.52
C ARG A 68 4.27 -4.99 3.93
N ARG A 69 5.58 -4.87 4.10
CA ARG A 69 6.22 -5.02 5.42
C ARG A 69 5.79 -3.94 6.41
N GLU A 70 5.59 -2.71 5.96
CA GLU A 70 5.08 -1.62 6.82
C GLU A 70 3.65 -1.94 7.30
N ASP A 71 2.74 -2.31 6.39
CA ASP A 71 1.37 -2.70 6.75
C ASP A 71 1.36 -3.96 7.65
N GLU A 72 2.21 -4.95 7.39
CA GLU A 72 2.38 -6.15 8.22
C GLU A 72 2.94 -5.82 9.62
N ALA A 73 3.92 -4.91 9.70
CA ALA A 73 4.48 -4.46 10.97
C ALA A 73 3.42 -3.72 11.82
N LEU A 74 2.62 -2.86 11.18
CA LEU A 74 1.49 -2.21 11.84
C LEU A 74 0.46 -3.24 12.30
N ALA A 75 0.11 -4.19 11.44
CA ALA A 75 -0.82 -5.26 11.77
C ALA A 75 -0.35 -6.10 12.96
N LEU A 76 0.94 -6.44 13.03
CA LEU A 76 1.54 -7.15 14.15
C LEU A 76 1.55 -6.30 15.42
N ALA A 77 1.84 -5.00 15.31
CA ALA A 77 1.80 -4.08 16.45
C ALA A 77 0.39 -3.99 17.05
N ILE A 78 -0.64 -3.84 16.21
CA ILE A 78 -2.04 -3.78 16.65
C ILE A 78 -2.47 -5.12 17.26
N ARG A 79 -2.16 -6.26 16.60
CA ARG A 79 -2.52 -7.60 17.11
C ARG A 79 -1.84 -7.97 18.43
N ARG A 80 -0.70 -7.35 18.74
CA ARG A 80 -0.05 -7.51 20.05
C ARG A 80 -0.87 -6.85 21.17
N ILE A 81 -1.58 -5.76 20.85
CA ILE A 81 -2.43 -5.04 21.80
C ILE A 81 -3.78 -5.76 21.93
N ASP A 82 -4.39 -6.09 20.79
CA ASP A 82 -5.64 -6.85 20.74
C ASP A 82 -5.59 -7.87 19.58
N PRO A 83 -5.48 -9.17 19.88
CA PRO A 83 -5.36 -10.19 18.83
C PRO A 83 -6.68 -10.46 18.09
N THR A 84 -7.81 -9.98 18.62
CA THR A 84 -9.15 -10.26 18.09
C THR A 84 -9.60 -9.26 17.02
N VAL A 85 -8.88 -8.15 16.87
CA VAL A 85 -9.23 -7.11 15.91
C VAL A 85 -9.11 -7.57 14.46
N TRP A 86 -10.14 -7.27 13.69
CA TRP A 86 -10.11 -7.37 12.26
C TRP A 86 -9.45 -6.14 11.64
N LEU A 87 -8.44 -6.37 10.81
CA LEU A 87 -7.63 -5.32 10.21
C LEU A 87 -8.01 -5.09 8.75
N VAL A 88 -8.34 -3.84 8.43
CA VAL A 88 -8.71 -3.40 7.09
C VAL A 88 -7.68 -2.38 6.61
N PRO A 89 -6.78 -2.75 5.66
CA PRO A 89 -5.83 -1.82 5.09
C PRO A 89 -6.59 -0.77 4.26
N ALA A 90 -6.36 0.52 4.52
CA ALA A 90 -7.20 1.58 4.00
C ALA A 90 -6.43 2.84 3.61
N VAL A 91 -6.99 3.63 2.70
CA VAL A 91 -6.47 4.95 2.31
C VAL A 91 -7.48 6.01 2.77
N PRO A 92 -7.03 7.05 3.49
CA PRO A 92 -7.95 8.09 3.96
C PRO A 92 -8.51 8.89 2.79
N THR A 93 -9.78 9.26 2.87
CA THR A 93 -10.38 10.25 1.97
C THR A 93 -9.97 11.67 2.40
N ALA A 94 -10.18 12.65 1.52
CA ALA A 94 -9.99 14.06 1.87
C ALA A 94 -10.87 14.49 3.05
N GLU A 95 -12.11 13.97 3.12
CA GLU A 95 -13.04 14.20 4.21
C GLU A 95 -12.52 13.65 5.55
N LEU A 96 -11.97 12.43 5.57
CA LEU A 96 -11.38 11.86 6.77
C LEU A 96 -10.15 12.66 7.22
N CYS A 97 -9.29 13.06 6.28
CA CYS A 97 -8.15 13.92 6.57
C CYS A 97 -8.61 15.25 7.19
N ALA A 98 -9.62 15.90 6.63
CA ALA A 98 -10.18 17.15 7.17
C ALA A 98 -10.78 16.95 8.57
N SER A 99 -11.52 15.85 8.78
CA SER A 99 -12.10 15.52 10.08
C SER A 99 -11.03 15.31 11.15
N ILE A 100 -9.92 14.65 10.80
CA ILE A 100 -8.83 14.41 11.75
C ILE A 100 -8.03 15.68 11.98
N ALA A 101 -7.79 16.51 10.96
CA ALA A 101 -7.11 17.79 11.14
C ALA A 101 -7.85 18.70 12.14
N THR A 102 -9.18 18.66 12.17
CA THR A 102 -9.98 19.41 13.16
C THR A 102 -9.79 18.89 14.60
N VAL A 103 -9.65 17.58 14.79
CA VAL A 103 -9.56 16.95 16.13
C VAL A 103 -8.11 16.87 16.62
N ARG A 104 -7.16 16.70 15.70
CA ARG A 104 -5.73 16.45 15.92
C ARG A 104 -4.91 17.24 14.88
N PRO A 105 -4.85 18.59 15.00
CA PRO A 105 -4.18 19.44 14.01
C PRO A 105 -2.67 19.18 13.89
N GLU A 106 -2.05 18.67 14.96
CA GLU A 106 -0.64 18.27 15.02
C GLU A 106 -0.32 17.03 14.16
N VAL A 107 -1.33 16.27 13.73
CA VAL A 107 -1.15 15.00 13.02
C VAL A 107 -1.53 15.14 11.56
N LEU A 108 -0.53 14.99 10.68
CA LEU A 108 -0.75 14.83 9.24
C LEU A 108 -0.95 13.35 8.91
N LEU A 109 -2.17 12.99 8.50
CA LEU A 109 -2.43 11.63 8.04
C LEU A 109 -1.59 11.30 6.80
N GLY A 110 -0.84 10.22 6.88
CA GLY A 110 -0.22 9.64 5.70
C GLY A 110 -1.24 8.97 4.79
N GLN A 111 -0.79 8.66 3.58
CA GLN A 111 -1.63 8.03 2.55
C GLN A 111 -1.99 6.57 2.83
N ARG A 112 -1.48 5.99 3.93
CA ARG A 112 -1.70 4.59 4.27
C ARG A 112 -2.03 4.46 5.75
N VAL A 113 -3.27 4.07 6.00
CA VAL A 113 -3.76 3.78 7.33
C VAL A 113 -4.29 2.35 7.40
N THR A 114 -4.52 1.87 8.61
CA THR A 114 -5.20 0.60 8.86
C THR A 114 -6.32 0.84 9.85
N TRP A 115 -7.53 0.42 9.51
CA TRP A 115 -8.62 0.34 10.47
C TRP A 115 -8.56 -0.99 11.20
N ALA A 116 -8.70 -0.95 12.52
CA ALA A 116 -8.80 -2.08 13.40
C ALA A 116 -10.20 -2.09 14.03
N PHE A 117 -10.97 -3.13 13.72
CA PHE A 117 -12.32 -3.34 14.21
C PHE A 117 -12.30 -4.44 15.25
N GLY A 118 -12.50 -4.09 16.52
CA GLY A 118 -12.63 -5.05 17.62
C GLY A 118 -14.09 -5.18 18.05
N ALA A 119 -14.33 -5.99 19.09
CA ALA A 119 -15.69 -6.24 19.58
C ALA A 119 -16.40 -4.99 20.15
N THR A 120 -15.66 -3.99 20.63
CA THR A 120 -16.23 -2.80 21.30
C THR A 120 -15.97 -1.48 20.59
N GLU A 121 -15.02 -1.45 19.66
CA GLU A 121 -14.56 -0.23 19.02
C GLU A 121 -13.96 -0.46 17.63
N ALA A 122 -14.14 0.54 16.77
CA ALA A 122 -13.40 0.73 15.53
C ALA A 122 -12.31 1.78 15.76
N SER A 123 -11.09 1.50 15.30
CA SER A 123 -9.98 2.43 15.48
C SER A 123 -9.07 2.57 14.28
N LEU A 124 -8.63 3.80 14.06
CA LEU A 124 -7.75 4.16 12.97
C LEU A 124 -6.31 4.21 13.46
N TRP A 125 -5.43 3.53 12.74
CA TRP A 125 -4.02 3.47 13.06
C TRP A 125 -3.15 3.85 11.88
N GLU A 126 -2.04 4.49 12.19
CA GLU A 126 -0.98 4.81 11.26
C GLU A 126 0.37 4.34 11.81
N LEU A 127 1.25 3.92 10.90
CA LEU A 127 2.63 3.60 11.22
C LEU A 127 3.53 4.70 10.68
N GLU A 128 4.17 5.43 11.58
CA GLU A 128 5.17 6.44 11.25
C GLU A 128 6.54 5.95 11.72
N ASP A 129 7.45 5.71 10.78
CA ASP A 129 8.76 5.05 10.95
C ASP A 129 8.68 3.69 11.65
N ARG A 130 8.55 3.70 12.99
CA ARG A 130 8.42 2.52 13.86
C ARG A 130 7.42 2.71 15.00
N ARG A 131 6.66 3.81 15.00
CA ARG A 131 5.64 4.10 16.00
C ARG A 131 4.27 3.86 15.38
N ALA A 132 3.52 2.93 15.97
CA ALA A 132 2.12 2.73 15.66
C ALA A 132 1.30 3.70 16.51
N THR A 133 0.65 4.66 15.85
CA THR A 133 -0.13 5.71 16.52
C THR A 133 -1.60 5.48 16.26
N ARG A 134 -2.39 5.44 17.34
CA ARG A 134 -3.85 5.39 17.29
C ARG A 134 -4.39 6.81 17.10
N LEU A 135 -5.06 7.05 15.98
CA LEU A 135 -5.49 8.37 15.54
C LEU A 135 -6.93 8.69 15.88
N LEU A 136 -7.83 7.72 15.65
CA LEU A 136 -9.26 7.86 15.90
C LEU A 136 -9.79 6.59 16.55
N VAL A 137 -10.72 6.75 17.49
CA VAL A 137 -11.39 5.65 18.18
C VAL A 137 -12.87 5.94 18.22
N VAL A 138 -13.67 4.99 17.74
CA VAL A 138 -15.13 5.06 17.70
C VAL A 138 -15.66 3.81 18.39
N ARG A 139 -16.30 4.00 19.54
CA ARG A 139 -17.00 2.89 20.23
C ARG A 139 -18.24 2.50 19.44
N TRP A 140 -18.58 1.22 19.36
CA TRP A 140 -19.78 0.77 18.62
C TRP A 140 -21.07 1.38 19.14
N SER A 141 -21.15 1.67 20.44
CA SER A 141 -22.31 2.36 21.05
C SER A 141 -22.53 3.77 20.51
N ARG A 142 -21.52 4.37 19.87
CA ARG A 142 -21.60 5.67 19.19
C ARG A 142 -21.71 5.53 17.68
N MET A 143 -21.71 4.31 17.15
CA MET A 143 -21.76 4.05 15.73
C MET A 143 -23.20 3.85 15.27
N VAL A 144 -23.63 4.70 14.33
CA VAL A 144 -25.00 4.76 13.86
C VAL A 144 -25.17 3.88 12.62
N HIS A 145 -24.19 3.90 11.71
CA HIS A 145 -24.28 3.21 10.43
C HIS A 145 -22.91 2.93 9.82
N VAL A 146 -22.79 1.77 9.16
CA VAL A 146 -21.64 1.40 8.31
C VAL A 146 -22.19 1.07 6.94
N GLY A 147 -21.74 1.79 5.92
CA GLY A 147 -22.26 1.66 4.57
C GLY A 147 -21.25 1.99 3.49
N LEU A 148 -21.73 1.91 2.25
CA LEU A 148 -20.98 2.38 1.09
C LEU A 148 -21.47 3.75 0.68
N GLU A 149 -20.53 4.67 0.48
CA GLU A 149 -20.82 6.00 -0.05
C GLU A 149 -19.97 6.27 -1.29
N ASP A 150 -20.56 7.07 -2.17
CA ASP A 150 -19.86 7.61 -3.32
C ASP A 150 -19.05 8.83 -2.87
N VAL A 151 -17.76 8.85 -3.19
CA VAL A 151 -16.89 9.98 -2.88
C VAL A 151 -16.70 10.79 -4.14
N HIS A 152 -17.09 12.05 -4.08
CA HIS A 152 -17.02 12.99 -5.20
C HIS A 152 -15.59 13.05 -5.77
N GLY A 153 -15.45 12.73 -7.06
CA GLY A 153 -14.18 12.87 -7.77
C GLY A 153 -14.02 12.01 -9.04
N ASP A 154 -14.48 10.75 -9.05
CA ASP A 154 -14.20 9.84 -10.18
C ASP A 154 -15.33 8.83 -10.52
N GLY A 155 -16.47 8.87 -9.82
CA GLY A 155 -17.70 8.12 -10.11
C GLY A 155 -17.59 6.57 -10.16
N ARG A 156 -16.40 6.03 -9.89
CA ARG A 156 -16.05 4.59 -9.99
C ARG A 156 -15.47 4.03 -8.69
N SER A 157 -15.32 4.87 -7.68
CA SER A 157 -14.65 4.55 -6.42
C SER A 157 -15.64 4.61 -5.28
N TRP A 158 -15.72 3.52 -4.50
CA TRP A 158 -16.63 3.40 -3.37
C TRP A 158 -15.82 3.48 -2.09
N ALA A 159 -16.25 4.32 -1.15
CA ALA A 159 -15.68 4.37 0.19
C ALA A 159 -16.58 3.62 1.16
N VAL A 160 -15.98 3.03 2.18
CA VAL A 160 -16.71 2.63 3.37
C VAL A 160 -16.90 3.87 4.20
N ALA A 161 -18.15 4.19 4.51
CA ALA A 161 -18.56 5.29 5.36
C ALA A 161 -19.01 4.77 6.72
N MET A 162 -18.50 5.41 7.75
CA MET A 162 -18.82 5.11 9.13
C MET A 162 -19.43 6.35 9.76
N HIS A 163 -20.73 6.30 9.99
CA HIS A 163 -21.48 7.38 10.64
C HIS A 163 -21.46 7.14 12.15
N TYR A 164 -21.02 8.12 12.91
CA TYR A 164 -20.87 8.01 14.35
C TYR A 164 -21.15 9.34 15.06
N VAL A 165 -21.40 9.24 16.36
CA VAL A 165 -21.58 10.38 17.25
C VAL A 165 -20.26 10.67 17.97
N ARG A 166 -19.81 11.92 17.93
CA ARG A 166 -18.60 12.38 18.60
C ARG A 166 -18.82 12.51 20.13
N PRO A 167 -17.75 12.76 20.91
CA PRO A 167 -17.89 13.02 22.34
C PRO A 167 -18.71 14.25 22.72
N ASP A 168 -18.88 15.20 21.80
CA ASP A 168 -19.68 16.41 21.93
C ASP A 168 -21.14 16.23 21.42
N ASP A 169 -21.57 14.99 21.24
CA ASP A 169 -22.87 14.58 20.70
C ASP A 169 -23.20 15.07 19.27
N SER A 170 -22.21 15.63 18.56
CA SER A 170 -22.35 15.97 17.15
C SER A 170 -22.21 14.74 16.25
N ALA A 171 -22.93 14.73 15.13
CA ALA A 171 -22.79 13.68 14.12
C ALA A 171 -21.53 13.91 13.27
N ALA A 172 -20.82 12.82 12.96
CA ALA A 172 -19.65 12.84 12.11
C ALA A 172 -19.58 11.59 11.24
N VAL A 173 -18.81 11.71 10.15
CA VAL A 173 -18.60 10.62 9.20
C VAL A 173 -17.09 10.38 9.05
N ALA A 174 -16.70 9.11 9.01
CA ALA A 174 -15.37 8.69 8.63
C ALA A 174 -15.46 7.85 7.36
N THR A 175 -15.05 8.43 6.23
CA THR A 175 -15.01 7.76 4.93
C THR A 175 -13.58 7.30 4.61
N PHE A 176 -13.43 6.09 4.07
CA PHE A 176 -12.11 5.58 3.66
C PHE A 176 -12.21 4.59 2.50
N PHE A 177 -11.18 4.56 1.66
CA PHE A 177 -11.06 3.57 0.61
C PHE A 177 -10.39 2.31 1.15
N VAL A 178 -10.95 1.15 0.85
CA VAL A 178 -10.37 -0.14 1.24
C VAL A 178 -9.32 -0.57 0.23
N ARG A 179 -8.14 -0.98 0.69
CA ARG A 179 -7.12 -1.58 -0.18
C ARG A 179 -7.44 -3.05 -0.43
N ALA A 180 -7.14 -3.54 -1.64
CA ALA A 180 -7.34 -4.94 -1.97
C ALA A 180 -6.50 -5.92 -1.13
N ALA A 181 -5.34 -5.45 -0.65
CA ALA A 181 -4.42 -6.21 0.21
C ALA A 181 -3.42 -5.24 0.88
N PRO A 182 -2.73 -5.67 1.94
CA PRO A 182 -1.56 -4.96 2.48
C PRO A 182 -0.56 -4.57 1.39
N GLY A 183 -0.05 -3.34 1.45
CA GLY A 183 0.90 -2.76 0.49
C GLY A 183 0.39 -2.58 -0.95
N SER A 184 -0.89 -2.88 -1.24
CA SER A 184 -1.50 -2.68 -2.54
C SER A 184 -1.76 -1.19 -2.81
N ARG A 185 -1.52 -0.72 -4.04
CA ARG A 185 -2.03 0.59 -4.50
C ARG A 185 -3.45 0.49 -5.06
N ARG A 186 -3.92 -0.72 -5.35
CA ARG A 186 -5.24 -0.97 -5.90
C ARG A 186 -6.27 -0.94 -4.78
N MET A 187 -7.27 -0.07 -4.93
CA MET A 187 -8.46 -0.05 -4.08
C MET A 187 -9.40 -1.20 -4.42
N LEU A 188 -10.14 -1.65 -3.42
CA LEU A 188 -11.22 -2.60 -3.58
C LEU A 188 -12.42 -1.86 -4.17
N GLY A 189 -12.73 -2.14 -5.45
CA GLY A 189 -13.89 -1.55 -6.12
C GLY A 189 -15.22 -2.17 -5.68
N ARG A 190 -16.33 -1.62 -6.19
CA ARG A 190 -17.67 -2.17 -5.92
C ARG A 190 -17.75 -3.64 -6.33
N GLY A 191 -18.45 -4.41 -5.53
CA GLY A 191 -18.75 -5.81 -5.82
C GLY A 191 -18.88 -6.64 -4.54
N PRO A 192 -19.06 -7.95 -4.68
CA PRO A 192 -19.47 -8.82 -3.58
C PRO A 192 -18.43 -8.93 -2.46
N ARG A 193 -17.16 -8.58 -2.70
CA ARG A 193 -16.13 -8.54 -1.65
C ARG A 193 -16.28 -7.31 -0.76
N LEU A 194 -16.54 -6.16 -1.37
CA LEU A 194 -16.72 -4.90 -0.64
C LEU A 194 -18.04 -4.92 0.13
N GLU A 195 -19.12 -5.43 -0.48
CA GLU A 195 -20.42 -5.57 0.16
C GLU A 195 -20.37 -6.54 1.34
N ARG A 196 -19.66 -7.68 1.20
CA ARG A 196 -19.42 -8.60 2.33
C ARG A 196 -18.64 -7.92 3.44
N LEU A 197 -17.57 -7.19 3.12
CA LEU A 197 -16.80 -6.45 4.11
C LEU A 197 -17.70 -5.48 4.88
N VAL A 198 -18.53 -4.68 4.20
CA VAL A 198 -19.45 -3.76 4.87
C VAL A 198 -20.46 -4.51 5.73
N ALA A 199 -21.03 -5.62 5.25
CA ALA A 199 -21.94 -6.44 6.01
C ALA A 199 -21.28 -7.08 7.26
N ASP A 200 -20.01 -7.45 7.17
CA ASP A 200 -19.24 -7.99 8.29
C ASP A 200 -18.95 -6.89 9.33
N LEU A 201 -18.54 -5.70 8.88
CA LEU A 201 -18.33 -4.53 9.76
C LEU A 201 -19.63 -4.08 10.44
N ALA A 202 -20.75 -4.10 9.73
CA ALA A 202 -22.05 -3.78 10.28
C ALA A 202 -22.52 -4.83 11.31
N ARG A 203 -22.07 -6.09 11.18
CA ARG A 203 -22.37 -7.16 12.15
C ARG A 203 -21.60 -7.03 13.45
N GLU A 204 -20.35 -6.54 13.42
CA GLU A 204 -19.57 -6.27 14.64
C GLU A 204 -20.29 -5.31 15.61
N ARG A 205 -21.10 -4.38 15.08
CA ARG A 205 -21.99 -3.52 15.87
C ARG A 205 -22.98 -4.29 16.74
N ILE A 206 -23.44 -5.46 16.30
CA ILE A 206 -24.59 -6.17 16.86
C ILE A 206 -24.21 -7.07 18.05
N VAL A 207 -22.91 -7.28 18.32
CA VAL A 207 -22.44 -8.18 19.40
C VAL A 207 -22.42 -7.49 20.79
N ALA A 208 -23.15 -6.37 20.94
CA ALA A 208 -23.27 -5.64 22.21
C ALA A 208 -24.32 -6.24 23.15
#